data_AF-A0A7Y5BTI2-F1
#
_entry.id   AF-A0A7Y5BTI2-F1
#
_cell.length_a   1.000
_cell.length_b   1.000
_cell.length_c   1.000
_cell.angle_alpha   90.00
_cell.angle_beta   90.00
_cell.angle_gamma   90.00
#
_symmetry.space_group_name_H-M   'P 1'
#
loop_
_entity.id
_entity.type
_entity.pdbx_description
1 polymer ?
#
loop_
_entity_poly.entity_id
_entity_poly.type
_entity_poly.pdbx_seq_one_letter_code
_entity_poly.pdbx_strand_id
1 'polypeptide(L)'
;VLYRGRELLHYQYYTITDWPGGLYFSPTFAGSRPGALSAACWAALTSMGADGYMKATDKILRTATLIKQGVREIPELRVIGDQTIADPLFVIAFASDTLDIYKVLDAMSHKGWSLNGLHKPACVHLCVTLRHTQPGLAERFIVDLQDAVAHVKAHPEEKGEMAPVYGMAATMPMRGLVSEMLKKYLDLMFKT
;
A
#
# COMPACT_ATOMS: atom_id res chain seq x y z
N VAL A 1 -14.60 -10.13 6.84
CA VAL A 1 -14.19 -11.39 7.51
C VAL A 1 -15.15 -12.49 7.09
N LEU A 2 -14.62 -13.67 6.76
CA LEU A 2 -15.41 -14.85 6.39
C LEU A 2 -14.91 -16.03 7.20
N TYR A 3 -15.81 -16.93 7.59
CA TYR A 3 -15.50 -18.10 8.39
C TYR A 3 -15.93 -19.36 7.65
N ARG A 4 -15.17 -20.45 7.81
CA ARG A 4 -15.51 -21.75 7.22
C ARG A 4 -16.84 -22.31 7.77
N GLY A 5 -17.15 -22.05 9.04
CA GLY A 5 -18.33 -22.58 9.70
C GLY A 5 -18.78 -21.71 10.88
N ARG A 6 -20.00 -21.96 11.37
CA ARG A 6 -20.64 -21.17 12.43
C ARG A 6 -19.93 -21.30 13.78
N GLU A 7 -19.38 -22.46 14.09
CA GLU A 7 -18.60 -22.67 15.32
C GLU A 7 -17.49 -21.63 15.49
N LEU A 8 -16.74 -21.34 14.41
CA LEU A 8 -15.70 -20.29 14.44
C LEU A 8 -16.28 -18.88 14.52
N LEU A 9 -17.41 -18.64 13.85
CA LEU A 9 -18.08 -17.34 13.86
C LEU A 9 -18.63 -17.01 15.25
N HIS A 10 -19.10 -17.99 16.02
CA HIS A 10 -19.64 -17.78 17.36
C HIS A 10 -18.59 -17.25 18.34
N TYR A 11 -17.31 -17.61 18.17
CA TYR A 11 -16.21 -17.02 18.96
C TYR A 11 -15.97 -15.53 18.66
N GLN A 12 -16.49 -14.98 17.55
CA GLN A 12 -16.41 -13.54 17.27
C GLN A 12 -17.50 -12.75 18.00
N TYR A 13 -18.64 -13.38 18.32
CA TYR A 13 -19.78 -12.67 18.89
C TYR A 13 -19.49 -12.21 20.31
N TYR A 14 -19.97 -11.01 20.63
CA TYR A 14 -20.10 -10.55 22.00
C TYR A 14 -21.57 -10.70 22.42
N THR A 15 -21.80 -11.31 23.58
CA THR A 15 -23.14 -11.47 24.18
C THR A 15 -23.06 -11.19 25.68
N ILE A 16 -23.98 -10.39 26.20
CA ILE A 16 -24.13 -10.14 27.64
C ILE A 16 -25.63 -10.22 28.00
N THR A 17 -25.93 -10.97 29.06
CA THR A 17 -27.31 -11.32 29.44
C THR A 17 -27.76 -10.69 30.76
N ASP A 18 -26.83 -10.17 31.55
CA ASP A 18 -27.02 -9.66 32.91
C ASP A 18 -26.80 -8.13 33.03
N TRP A 19 -26.66 -7.44 31.91
CA TRP A 19 -26.58 -5.98 31.89
C TRP A 19 -27.97 -5.36 32.20
N PRO A 20 -28.07 -4.36 33.11
CA PRO A 20 -29.35 -3.72 33.45
C PRO A 20 -30.08 -3.05 32.27
N GLY A 21 -29.36 -2.73 31.19
CA GLY A 21 -29.95 -2.21 29.95
C GLY A 21 -30.68 -3.24 29.09
N GLY A 22 -30.72 -4.51 29.53
CA GLY A 22 -31.34 -5.63 28.85
C GLY A 22 -30.35 -6.53 28.12
N LEU A 23 -30.88 -7.51 27.38
CA LEU A 23 -30.07 -8.41 26.57
C LEU A 23 -29.34 -7.61 25.49
N TYR A 24 -28.03 -7.81 25.40
CA TYR A 24 -27.21 -7.13 24.40
C TYR A 24 -26.27 -8.11 23.70
N PHE A 25 -26.13 -7.94 22.39
CA PHE A 25 -25.24 -8.73 21.57
C PHE A 25 -24.67 -7.88 20.43
N SER A 26 -23.46 -8.21 19.99
CA SER A 26 -22.84 -7.58 18.83
C SER A 26 -22.06 -8.61 18.01
N PRO A 27 -22.21 -8.61 16.67
CA PRO A 27 -21.45 -9.50 15.80
C PRO A 27 -20.03 -9.00 15.52
N THR A 28 -19.69 -7.76 15.88
CA THR A 28 -18.37 -7.12 15.67
C THR A 28 -18.02 -6.18 16.83
N PHE A 29 -16.88 -5.48 16.79
CA PHE A 29 -16.48 -4.56 17.87
C PHE A 29 -17.48 -3.42 18.15
N ALA A 30 -18.08 -2.83 17.12
CA ALA A 30 -18.95 -1.67 17.29
C ALA A 30 -20.39 -2.06 17.64
N GLY A 31 -21.04 -1.27 18.50
CA GLY A 31 -22.49 -1.27 18.68
C GLY A 31 -23.18 -0.53 17.52
N SER A 32 -23.38 0.79 17.68
CA SER A 32 -23.85 1.66 16.59
C SER A 32 -22.85 1.68 15.44
N ARG A 33 -23.35 1.56 14.20
CA ARG A 33 -22.54 1.52 12.97
C ARG A 33 -23.14 2.40 11.88
N PRO A 34 -22.32 3.04 11.02
CA PRO A 34 -22.81 3.83 9.88
C PRO A 34 -23.36 2.91 8.77
N GLY A 35 -24.64 2.55 8.86
CA GLY A 35 -25.30 1.63 7.92
C GLY A 35 -25.20 2.03 6.44
N ALA A 36 -25.07 3.34 6.16
CA ALA A 36 -24.88 3.87 4.82
C ALA A 36 -23.65 3.27 4.10
N LEU A 37 -22.57 2.95 4.81
CA LEU A 37 -21.38 2.32 4.19
C LEU A 37 -21.66 0.88 3.72
N SER A 38 -22.53 0.15 4.44
CA SER A 38 -22.95 -1.19 4.00
C SER A 38 -23.84 -1.11 2.76
N ALA A 39 -24.74 -0.12 2.70
CA ALA A 39 -25.56 0.14 1.52
C ALA A 39 -24.72 0.54 0.30
N ALA A 40 -23.71 1.41 0.49
CA ALA A 40 -22.78 1.80 -0.58
C ALA A 40 -21.94 0.62 -1.08
N CYS A 41 -21.47 -0.24 -0.17
CA CYS A 41 -20.77 -1.48 -0.53
C CYS A 41 -21.66 -2.41 -1.38
N TRP A 42 -22.91 -2.62 -0.95
CA TRP A 42 -23.88 -3.40 -1.71
C TRP A 42 -24.13 -2.80 -3.10
N ALA A 43 -24.34 -1.49 -3.19
CA ALA A 43 -24.53 -0.79 -4.45
C ALA A 43 -23.31 -0.92 -5.39
N ALA A 44 -22.08 -0.85 -4.85
CA ALA A 44 -20.87 -1.07 -5.63
C ALA A 44 -20.79 -2.51 -6.18
N LEU A 45 -21.07 -3.52 -5.35
CA LEU A 45 -21.06 -4.93 -5.77
C LEU A 45 -22.09 -5.20 -6.88
N THR A 46 -23.32 -4.72 -6.70
CA THR A 46 -24.42 -4.99 -7.64
C THR A 46 -24.33 -4.18 -8.92
N SER A 47 -23.85 -2.93 -8.87
CA SER A 47 -23.64 -2.12 -10.08
C SER A 47 -22.45 -2.58 -10.92
N MET A 48 -21.38 -3.09 -10.28
CA MET A 48 -20.24 -3.66 -11.00
C MET A 48 -20.60 -5.02 -11.63
N GLY A 49 -21.21 -5.91 -10.85
CA GLY A 49 -21.45 -7.30 -11.27
C GLY A 49 -20.17 -8.05 -11.64
N ALA A 50 -20.31 -9.31 -12.04
CA ALA A 50 -19.16 -10.15 -12.42
C ALA A 50 -18.36 -9.52 -13.57
N ASP A 51 -19.04 -9.06 -14.63
CA ASP A 51 -18.40 -8.48 -15.81
C ASP A 51 -17.62 -7.20 -15.51
N GLY A 52 -18.15 -6.33 -14.65
CA GLY A 52 -17.46 -5.11 -14.23
C GLY A 52 -16.18 -5.43 -13.47
N TYR A 53 -16.22 -6.40 -12.55
CA TYR A 53 -15.03 -6.87 -11.85
C TYR A 53 -14.01 -7.51 -12.80
N MET A 54 -14.45 -8.32 -13.77
CA MET A 54 -13.56 -8.93 -14.76
C MET A 54 -12.86 -7.88 -15.62
N LYS A 55 -13.61 -6.88 -16.13
CA LYS A 55 -13.05 -5.76 -16.91
C LYS A 55 -12.09 -4.90 -16.09
N ALA A 56 -12.44 -4.60 -14.83
CA ALA A 56 -11.58 -3.84 -13.94
C ALA A 56 -10.26 -4.57 -13.65
N THR A 57 -10.36 -5.88 -13.41
CA THR A 57 -9.21 -6.75 -13.15
C THR A 57 -8.28 -6.82 -14.37
N ASP A 58 -8.82 -7.06 -15.57
CA ASP A 58 -8.03 -7.08 -16.81
C ASP A 58 -7.25 -5.77 -17.01
N LYS A 59 -7.91 -4.62 -16.84
CA LYS A 59 -7.24 -3.31 -16.93
C LYS A 59 -6.11 -3.15 -15.92
N ILE A 60 -6.34 -3.52 -14.66
CA ILE A 60 -5.34 -3.43 -13.58
C ILE A 60 -4.15 -4.34 -13.89
N LEU A 61 -4.39 -5.60 -14.25
CA LEU A 61 -3.32 -6.57 -14.50
C LEU A 61 -2.50 -6.25 -15.75
N ARG A 62 -3.12 -5.72 -16.82
CA ARG A 62 -2.38 -5.23 -18.00
C ARG A 62 -1.48 -4.05 -17.66
N THR A 63 -2.04 -3.07 -16.94
CA THR A 63 -1.29 -1.89 -16.49
C THR A 63 -0.13 -2.29 -15.57
N ALA A 64 -0.39 -3.20 -14.63
CA ALA A 64 0.65 -3.72 -13.75
C ALA A 64 1.73 -4.49 -14.51
N THR A 65 1.37 -5.31 -15.49
CA THR A 65 2.34 -6.00 -16.36
C THR A 65 3.25 -5.01 -17.09
N LEU A 66 2.69 -3.94 -17.65
CA LEU A 66 3.47 -2.90 -18.31
C LEU A 66 4.44 -2.21 -17.35
N ILE A 67 3.96 -1.81 -16.16
CA ILE A 67 4.81 -1.19 -15.14
C ILE A 67 5.91 -2.14 -14.67
N LYS A 68 5.59 -3.42 -14.40
CA LYS A 68 6.59 -4.43 -14.02
C LYS A 68 7.67 -4.57 -15.09
N GLN A 69 7.28 -4.60 -16.36
CA GLN A 69 8.23 -4.68 -17.46
C GLN A 69 9.15 -3.45 -17.52
N GLY A 70 8.57 -2.24 -17.42
CA GLY A 70 9.37 -1.01 -17.37
C GLY A 70 10.33 -0.94 -16.19
N VAL A 71 9.93 -1.44 -15.01
CA VAL A 71 10.83 -1.54 -13.85
C VAL A 71 11.97 -2.53 -14.11
N ARG A 72 11.70 -3.68 -14.72
CA ARG A 72 12.71 -4.70 -15.06
C ARG A 72 13.71 -4.23 -16.11
N GLU A 73 13.33 -3.27 -16.95
CA GLU A 73 14.21 -2.67 -17.96
C GLU A 73 15.19 -1.65 -17.37
N ILE A 74 15.03 -1.26 -16.10
CA ILE A 74 15.94 -0.35 -15.39
C ILE A 74 17.01 -1.17 -14.66
N PRO A 75 18.29 -1.16 -15.07
CA PRO A 75 19.31 -2.08 -14.56
C PRO A 75 19.55 -1.99 -13.05
N GLU A 76 19.33 -0.81 -12.44
CA GLU A 76 19.54 -0.58 -11.01
C GLU A 76 18.40 -1.09 -10.14
N LEU A 77 17.26 -1.43 -10.74
CA LEU A 77 16.06 -1.84 -10.02
C LEU A 77 15.77 -3.32 -10.23
N ARG A 78 15.18 -3.93 -9.20
CA ARG A 78 14.61 -5.29 -9.29
C ARG A 78 13.26 -5.35 -8.62
N VAL A 79 12.34 -6.09 -9.21
CA VAL A 79 11.04 -6.38 -8.60
C VAL A 79 11.24 -7.40 -7.47
N ILE A 80 10.61 -7.18 -6.32
CA ILE A 80 10.61 -8.13 -5.21
C ILE A 80 9.69 -9.31 -5.59
N GLY A 81 10.23 -10.54 -5.53
CA GLY A 81 9.51 -11.76 -5.89
C GLY A 81 9.67 -12.18 -7.36
N ASP A 82 10.50 -11.47 -8.14
CA ASP A 82 10.69 -11.74 -9.56
C ASP A 82 11.11 -13.19 -9.85
N GLN A 83 10.61 -13.75 -10.95
CA GLN A 83 10.91 -15.10 -11.46
C GLN A 83 10.69 -16.26 -10.46
N THR A 84 9.86 -16.04 -9.43
CA THR A 84 9.40 -17.08 -8.51
C THR A 84 7.88 -17.28 -8.64
N ILE A 85 7.32 -18.24 -7.88
CA ILE A 85 5.86 -18.39 -7.70
C ILE A 85 5.22 -17.09 -7.13
N ALA A 86 6.03 -16.13 -6.67
CA ALA A 86 5.61 -14.87 -6.06
C ALA A 86 5.73 -13.62 -6.97
N ASP A 87 5.76 -13.74 -8.31
CA ASP A 87 5.70 -12.55 -9.19
C ASP A 87 4.41 -11.74 -8.89
N PRO A 88 4.52 -10.48 -8.44
CA PRO A 88 3.35 -9.73 -7.99
C PRO A 88 2.35 -9.49 -9.11
N LEU A 89 1.06 -9.63 -8.81
CA LEU A 89 0.00 -9.39 -9.79
C LEU A 89 -0.19 -7.90 -10.11
N PHE A 90 -0.38 -7.07 -9.08
CA PHE A 90 -0.65 -5.63 -9.25
C PHE A 90 -0.15 -4.72 -8.12
N VAL A 91 0.41 -5.29 -7.05
CA VAL A 91 1.13 -4.54 -6.00
C VAL A 91 2.61 -4.78 -6.21
N ILE A 92 3.27 -3.82 -6.84
CA ILE A 92 4.61 -4.00 -7.37
C ILE A 92 5.59 -3.36 -6.40
N ALA A 93 6.26 -4.18 -5.60
CA ALA A 93 7.39 -3.74 -4.80
C ALA A 93 8.68 -3.89 -5.59
N PHE A 94 9.55 -2.88 -5.55
CA PHE A 94 10.85 -2.90 -6.19
C PHE A 94 11.93 -2.28 -5.30
N ALA A 95 13.14 -2.78 -5.45
CA ALA A 95 14.31 -2.41 -4.66
C ALA A 95 15.50 -2.12 -5.59
N SER A 96 16.56 -1.57 -5.01
CA SER A 96 17.86 -1.43 -5.65
C SER A 96 18.93 -2.00 -4.73
N ASP A 97 19.89 -2.72 -5.32
CA ASP A 97 21.09 -3.18 -4.60
C ASP A 97 22.27 -2.22 -4.80
N THR A 98 22.13 -1.23 -5.69
CA THR A 98 23.19 -0.27 -6.07
C THR A 98 22.88 1.17 -5.68
N LEU A 99 21.60 1.52 -5.52
CA LEU A 99 21.14 2.87 -5.15
C LEU A 99 20.38 2.85 -3.82
N ASP A 100 20.35 4.00 -3.16
CA ASP A 100 19.41 4.24 -2.07
C ASP A 100 17.99 4.40 -2.63
N ILE A 101 17.17 3.35 -2.48
CA ILE A 101 15.81 3.31 -3.02
C ILE A 101 14.90 4.42 -2.44
N TYR A 102 15.22 4.95 -1.26
CA TYR A 102 14.44 6.04 -0.69
C TYR A 102 14.78 7.40 -1.31
N LYS A 103 15.97 7.57 -1.90
CA LYS A 103 16.23 8.76 -2.74
C LYS A 103 15.44 8.69 -4.04
N VAL A 104 15.25 7.49 -4.59
CA VAL A 104 14.35 7.28 -5.75
C VAL A 104 12.90 7.58 -5.35
N LEU A 105 12.47 7.18 -4.15
CA LEU A 105 11.16 7.57 -3.59
C LEU A 105 10.99 9.08 -3.52
N ASP A 106 11.98 9.80 -2.99
CA ASP A 106 11.94 11.26 -2.86
C ASP A 106 11.88 11.93 -4.24
N ALA A 107 12.73 11.51 -5.18
CA ALA A 107 12.72 12.02 -6.57
C ALA A 107 11.37 11.79 -7.28
N MET A 108 10.77 10.61 -7.09
CA MET A 108 9.41 10.32 -7.59
C MET A 108 8.36 11.21 -6.92
N SER A 109 8.51 11.48 -5.62
CA SER A 109 7.60 12.37 -4.86
C SER A 109 7.65 13.80 -5.35
N HIS A 110 8.82 14.33 -5.71
CA HIS A 110 8.96 15.66 -6.33
C HIS A 110 8.31 15.73 -7.72
N LYS A 111 8.19 14.61 -8.43
CA LYS A 111 7.42 14.47 -9.68
C LYS A 111 5.91 14.24 -9.44
N GLY A 112 5.47 14.28 -8.18
CA GLY A 112 4.06 14.18 -7.78
C GLY A 112 3.55 12.74 -7.56
N TRP A 113 4.44 11.75 -7.52
CA TRP A 113 4.05 10.36 -7.24
C TRP A 113 4.02 10.08 -5.75
N SER A 114 2.93 9.51 -5.25
CA SER A 114 2.83 9.03 -3.87
C SER A 114 3.03 7.51 -3.83
N LEU A 115 4.28 7.10 -3.57
CA LEU A 115 4.64 5.70 -3.40
C LEU A 115 4.78 5.35 -1.92
N ASN A 116 4.74 4.06 -1.59
CA ASN A 116 4.92 3.62 -0.21
C ASN A 116 6.37 3.18 -0.01
N GLY A 117 7.08 3.82 0.93
CA GLY A 117 8.36 3.35 1.43
C GLY A 117 8.18 2.13 2.34
N LEU A 118 8.95 1.08 2.08
CA LEU A 118 8.92 -0.19 2.79
C LEU A 118 10.31 -0.52 3.34
N HIS A 119 10.35 -1.35 4.38
CA HIS A 119 11.60 -1.83 4.97
C HIS A 119 11.65 -3.35 5.08
N LYS A 120 12.85 -3.91 5.27
CA LYS A 120 13.13 -5.35 5.41
C LYS A 120 12.64 -6.21 4.22
N PRO A 121 13.24 -6.03 3.01
CA PRO A 121 14.37 -5.15 2.68
C PRO A 121 13.94 -3.71 2.39
N ALA A 122 14.89 -2.78 2.31
CA ALA A 122 14.59 -1.42 1.83
C ALA A 122 14.03 -1.51 0.42
N CYS A 123 12.79 -1.05 0.23
CA CYS A 123 12.11 -1.07 -1.06
C CYS A 123 10.99 -0.03 -1.09
N VAL A 124 10.39 0.13 -2.26
CA VAL A 124 9.19 0.95 -2.45
C VAL A 124 8.15 0.13 -3.18
N HIS A 125 6.86 0.43 -3.00
CA HIS A 125 5.81 -0.17 -3.86
C HIS A 125 4.89 0.84 -4.50
N LEU A 126 4.28 0.39 -5.60
CA LEU A 126 3.08 0.95 -6.20
C LEU A 126 1.96 -0.10 -6.18
N CYS A 127 0.79 0.26 -5.64
CA CYS A 127 -0.43 -0.53 -5.76
C CYS A 127 -1.22 -0.03 -6.97
N VAL A 128 -1.27 -0.82 -8.05
CA VAL A 128 -1.99 -0.46 -9.26
C VAL A 128 -3.49 -0.58 -9.01
N THR A 129 -4.20 0.52 -9.22
CA THR A 129 -5.66 0.65 -9.10
C THR A 129 -6.26 1.11 -10.43
N LEU A 130 -7.60 1.16 -10.53
CA LEU A 130 -8.29 1.72 -11.69
C LEU A 130 -7.91 3.17 -12.04
N ARG A 131 -7.27 3.92 -11.15
CA ARG A 131 -6.77 5.28 -11.48
C ARG A 131 -5.53 5.24 -12.37
N HIS A 132 -4.71 4.21 -12.21
CA HIS A 132 -3.45 4.02 -12.94
C HIS A 132 -3.67 3.48 -14.35
N THR A 133 -4.87 2.93 -14.63
CA THR A 133 -5.23 2.37 -15.94
C THR A 133 -5.67 3.43 -16.96
N GLN A 134 -5.52 4.71 -16.61
CA GLN A 134 -5.77 5.82 -17.53
C GLN A 134 -4.71 5.86 -18.63
N PRO A 135 -5.08 6.24 -19.87
CA PRO A 135 -4.14 6.27 -20.99
C PRO A 135 -2.89 7.10 -20.69
N GLY A 136 -1.70 6.55 -20.98
CA GLY A 136 -0.41 7.23 -20.85
C GLY A 136 0.16 7.30 -19.43
N LEU A 137 -0.61 6.91 -18.40
CA LEU A 137 -0.17 7.08 -17.01
C LEU A 137 0.88 6.06 -16.58
N ALA A 138 0.79 4.82 -17.08
CA ALA A 138 1.79 3.79 -16.84
C ALA A 138 3.12 4.12 -17.54
N GLU A 139 3.05 4.61 -18.77
CA GLU A 139 4.20 5.05 -19.55
C GLU A 139 4.88 6.25 -18.88
N ARG A 140 4.09 7.24 -18.45
CA ARG A 140 4.59 8.37 -17.66
C ARG A 140 5.28 7.90 -16.38
N PHE A 141 4.69 6.96 -15.65
CA PHE A 141 5.30 6.40 -14.44
C PHE A 141 6.69 5.82 -14.72
N ILE A 142 6.83 5.04 -15.81
CA ILE A 142 8.09 4.42 -16.20
C ILE A 142 9.14 5.48 -16.57
N VAL A 143 8.76 6.48 -17.38
CA VAL A 143 9.67 7.59 -17.74
C VAL A 143 10.11 8.36 -16.51
N ASP A 144 9.18 8.73 -15.63
CA ASP A 144 9.48 9.44 -14.40
C ASP A 144 10.40 8.63 -13.47
N LEU A 145 10.22 7.31 -13.43
CA LEU A 145 11.07 6.41 -12.65
C LEU A 145 12.49 6.29 -13.23
N GLN A 146 12.61 6.22 -14.56
CA GLN A 146 13.91 6.25 -15.25
C GLN A 146 14.65 7.54 -14.95
N ASP A 147 13.97 8.70 -15.06
CA ASP A 147 14.54 10.00 -14.71
C ASP A 147 14.97 10.07 -13.24
N ALA A 148 14.13 9.57 -12.32
CA ALA A 148 14.43 9.55 -10.89
C ALA A 148 15.68 8.71 -10.59
N VAL A 149 15.81 7.54 -11.21
CA VAL A 149 16.99 6.69 -11.10
C VAL A 149 18.23 7.38 -11.68
N ALA A 150 18.10 8.02 -12.85
CA ALA A 150 19.20 8.76 -13.47
C ALA A 150 19.67 9.93 -12.60
N HIS A 151 18.75 10.67 -11.99
CA HIS A 151 19.06 11.76 -11.07
C HIS A 151 19.83 11.27 -9.84
N VAL A 152 19.35 10.20 -9.19
CA VAL A 152 20.01 9.63 -8.01
C VAL A 152 21.40 9.08 -8.33
N LYS A 153 21.59 8.52 -9.53
CA LYS A 153 22.91 8.09 -10.02
C LYS A 153 23.87 9.25 -10.23
N ALA A 154 23.38 10.38 -10.74
CA ALA A 154 24.21 11.55 -11.02
C ALA A 154 24.58 12.33 -9.75
N HIS A 155 23.78 12.24 -8.69
CA HIS A 155 23.95 13.01 -7.45
C HIS A 155 23.95 12.10 -6.20
N PRO A 156 24.89 11.14 -6.08
CA PRO A 156 24.91 10.18 -4.97
C PRO A 156 25.09 10.84 -3.59
N GLU A 157 25.65 12.05 -3.52
CA GLU A 157 25.89 12.83 -2.32
C GLU A 157 24.64 13.55 -1.77
N GLU A 158 23.60 13.75 -2.58
CA GLU A 158 22.38 14.42 -2.15
C GLU A 158 21.70 13.66 -0.99
N LYS A 159 21.30 14.38 0.05
CA LYS A 159 20.56 13.79 1.16
C LYS A 159 19.08 13.75 0.82
N GLY A 160 18.47 12.56 0.88
CA GLY A 160 17.01 12.42 0.73
C GLY A 160 16.26 13.04 1.92
N GLU A 161 14.99 13.39 1.69
CA GLU A 161 14.07 13.91 2.71
C GLU A 161 13.46 12.77 3.54
N MET A 162 12.98 11.71 2.87
CA MET A 162 12.41 10.53 3.53
C MET A 162 13.43 9.41 3.76
N ALA A 163 14.53 9.41 3.01
CA ALA A 163 15.63 8.46 3.19
C ALA A 163 16.17 8.41 4.63
N PRO A 164 16.34 9.54 5.36
CA PRO A 164 16.72 9.51 6.77
C PRO A 164 15.65 8.89 7.66
N VAL A 165 14.36 9.16 7.43
CA VAL A 165 13.26 8.66 8.28
C VAL A 165 13.12 7.14 8.14
N TYR A 166 13.07 6.63 6.90
CA TYR A 166 12.96 5.20 6.65
C TYR A 166 14.28 4.46 6.90
N GLY A 167 15.41 5.07 6.58
CA GLY A 167 16.75 4.53 6.86
C GLY A 167 17.01 4.38 8.36
N MET A 168 16.65 5.39 9.17
CA MET A 168 16.71 5.30 10.63
C MET A 168 15.73 4.27 11.19
N ALA A 169 14.49 4.21 10.68
CA ALA A 169 13.51 3.21 11.12
C ALA A 169 13.91 1.77 10.75
N ALA A 170 14.69 1.58 9.68
CA ALA A 170 15.19 0.26 9.26
C ALA A 170 16.42 -0.20 10.07
N THR A 171 17.25 0.72 10.55
CA THR A 171 18.55 0.44 11.18
C THR A 171 18.54 0.56 12.71
N MET A 172 17.58 1.26 13.32
CA MET A 172 17.57 1.47 14.77
C MET A 172 17.15 0.23 15.57
N PRO A 173 17.95 -0.22 16.56
CA PRO A 173 17.60 -1.32 17.48
C PRO A 173 16.45 -0.97 18.45
N MET A 174 16.09 0.31 18.60
CA MET A 174 15.21 0.78 19.67
C MET A 174 13.77 0.99 19.17
N ARG A 175 13.01 -0.12 19.03
CA ARG A 175 11.57 -0.08 18.65
C ARG A 175 10.74 0.92 19.48
N GLY A 176 11.13 1.19 20.72
CA GLY A 176 10.48 2.17 21.60
C GLY A 176 10.58 3.61 21.09
N LEU A 177 11.71 4.03 20.51
CA LEU A 177 11.87 5.40 20.01
C LEU A 177 11.02 5.66 18.77
N VAL A 178 10.91 4.68 17.87
CA VAL A 178 10.02 4.75 16.71
C VAL A 178 8.56 4.87 17.17
N SER A 179 8.15 4.09 18.19
CA SER A 179 6.81 4.17 18.77
C SER A 179 6.50 5.57 19.32
N GLU A 180 7.41 6.19 20.07
CA GLU A 180 7.24 7.55 20.59
C GLU A 180 7.19 8.61 19.48
N MET A 181 8.00 8.47 18.44
CA MET A 181 7.95 9.35 17.27
C MET A 181 6.59 9.27 16.57
N LEU A 182 6.05 8.06 16.40
CA LEU A 182 4.74 7.85 15.79
C LEU A 182 3.62 8.47 16.63
N LYS A 183 3.67 8.34 17.97
CA LYS A 183 2.69 9.02 18.85
C LYS A 183 2.73 10.54 18.67
N LYS A 184 3.92 11.16 18.66
CA LYS A 184 4.05 12.61 18.41
C LYS A 184 3.51 13.02 17.05
N TYR A 185 3.69 12.19 16.02
CA TYR A 185 3.08 12.43 14.72
C TYR A 185 1.55 12.38 14.78
N LEU A 186 0.97 11.43 15.52
CA LEU A 186 -0.49 11.41 15.76
C LEU A 186 -0.94 12.67 16.51
N ASP A 187 -0.21 13.12 17.54
CA ASP A 187 -0.53 14.35 18.27
C ASP A 187 -0.59 15.58 17.33
N LEU A 188 0.30 15.65 16.33
CA LEU A 188 0.29 16.71 15.32
C LEU A 188 -0.98 16.68 14.45
N MET A 189 -1.52 15.50 14.13
CA MET A 189 -2.76 15.40 13.35
C MET A 189 -4.01 15.88 14.10
N PHE A 190 -3.97 15.85 15.44
CA PHE A 190 -5.05 16.34 16.31
C PHE A 190 -4.78 17.75 16.84
N LYS A 191 -3.68 18.38 16.44
CA LYS A 191 -3.37 19.75 16.85
C LYS A 191 -4.36 20.71 16.19
N THR A 192 -5.05 21.49 17.02
CA THR A 192 -5.96 22.56 16.61
C THR A 192 -5.25 23.90 16.57
#